data_AF-A0A4Q6IDZ8-F1
#
_entry.id   AF-A0A4Q6IDZ8-F1
#
_cell.length_a   1.000
_cell.length_b   1.000
_cell.length_c   1.000
_cell.angle_alpha   90.00
_cell.angle_beta   90.00
_cell.angle_gamma   90.00
#
_symmetry.space_group_name_H-M   'P 1'
#
loop_
_entity.id
_entity.type
_entity.pdbx_description
1 polymer ?
#
loop_
_entity_poly.entity_id
_entity_poly.type
_entity_poly.pdbx_seq_one_letter_code
_entity_poly.pdbx_strand_id
1 'polypeptide(L)'
;MSLVELIAQADERGLVASGLACLDRCVPLLGGDDEVLRPLWANLADGADAGEWGALLDKTRAQLGVADVMDAEDIEDEAALLVRRMLAAAPGVRSAAEARVWADGCSVASLQVHRLLDPAEDGADSVDSRRAGRTEGMSPLVAAELRRQITVLELLAEHGSGGLRRALEVSTEGRRVLRAVVSRRARQA
;
A
#
# COMPACT_ATOMS: atom_id res chain seq x y z
N MET A 1 -7.14 -14.76 11.66
CA MET A 1 -7.90 -14.44 10.43
C MET A 1 -6.91 -14.34 9.29
N SER A 2 -7.33 -14.74 8.09
CA SER A 2 -6.58 -14.46 6.87
C SER A 2 -6.67 -12.96 6.53
N LEU A 3 -5.79 -12.48 5.66
CA LEU A 3 -5.85 -11.09 5.22
C LEU A 3 -7.14 -10.78 4.45
N VAL A 4 -7.62 -11.75 3.65
CA VAL A 4 -8.90 -11.64 2.92
C VAL A 4 -10.07 -11.43 3.88
N GLU A 5 -10.11 -12.20 4.98
CA GLU A 5 -11.14 -12.07 6.01
C GLU A 5 -11.10 -10.71 6.71
N LEU A 6 -9.91 -10.19 6.99
CA LEU A 6 -9.73 -8.87 7.61
C LEU A 6 -10.22 -7.74 6.70
N ILE A 7 -9.88 -7.77 5.40
CA ILE A 7 -10.35 -6.78 4.43
C ILE A 7 -11.87 -6.86 4.25
N ALA A 8 -12.44 -8.07 4.24
CA ALA A 8 -13.88 -8.25 4.10
C ALA A 8 -14.66 -7.61 5.27
N GLN A 9 -14.13 -7.69 6.49
CA GLN A 9 -14.76 -7.20 7.72
C GLN A 9 -14.45 -5.72 8.04
N ALA A 10 -13.44 -5.13 7.40
CA ALA A 10 -13.02 -3.76 7.67
C ALA A 10 -14.13 -2.75 7.37
N ASP A 11 -14.23 -1.73 8.22
CA ASP A 11 -15.06 -0.55 7.99
C ASP A 11 -14.43 0.37 6.93
N GLU A 12 -15.15 1.41 6.54
CA GLU A 12 -14.70 2.36 5.51
C GLU A 12 -13.32 2.95 5.81
N ARG A 13 -13.10 3.40 7.04
CA ARG A 13 -11.82 3.97 7.46
C ARG A 13 -10.71 2.93 7.42
N GLY A 14 -10.97 1.73 7.91
CA GLY A 14 -10.05 0.59 7.90
C GLY A 14 -9.61 0.24 6.50
N LEU A 15 -10.56 0.20 5.55
CA LEU A 15 -10.29 -0.05 4.14
C LEU A 15 -9.39 1.05 3.54
N VAL A 16 -9.76 2.32 3.67
CA VAL A 16 -8.97 3.43 3.12
C VAL A 16 -7.57 3.49 3.74
N ALA A 17 -7.46 3.33 5.06
CA ALA A 17 -6.19 3.31 5.76
C ALA A 17 -5.30 2.13 5.35
N SER A 18 -5.87 0.94 5.15
CA SER A 18 -5.12 -0.24 4.69
C SER A 18 -4.58 -0.09 3.26
N GLY A 19 -5.39 0.46 2.34
CA GLY A 19 -4.98 0.78 0.98
C GLY A 19 -3.86 1.83 0.97
N LEU A 20 -4.04 2.91 1.74
CA LEU A 20 -3.05 3.96 1.92
C LEU A 20 -1.75 3.44 2.53
N ALA A 21 -1.81 2.55 3.52
CA ALA A 21 -0.66 1.91 4.13
C ALA A 21 0.17 1.09 3.13
N CYS A 22 -0.50 0.32 2.27
CA CYS A 22 0.16 -0.43 1.21
C CYS A 22 0.87 0.50 0.22
N LEU A 23 0.17 1.57 -0.21
CA LEU A 23 0.74 2.58 -1.10
C LEU A 23 1.95 3.27 -0.47
N ASP A 24 1.83 3.68 0.79
CA ASP A 24 2.85 4.42 1.54
C ASP A 24 4.17 3.65 1.63
N ARG A 25 4.10 2.35 1.91
CA ARG A 25 5.30 1.50 1.91
C ARG A 25 6.01 1.46 0.55
N CYS A 26 5.26 1.63 -0.53
CA CYS A 26 5.73 1.51 -1.90
C CYS A 26 6.12 2.84 -2.58
N VAL A 27 5.83 4.00 -1.97
CA VAL A 27 6.20 5.34 -2.48
C VAL A 27 7.67 5.48 -2.90
N PRO A 28 8.68 4.87 -2.22
CA PRO A 28 10.08 5.01 -2.62
C PRO A 28 10.38 4.59 -4.06
N LEU A 29 9.53 3.78 -4.70
CA LEU A 29 9.67 3.37 -6.11
C LEU A 29 9.33 4.49 -7.10
N LEU A 30 8.62 5.53 -6.65
CA LEU A 30 8.21 6.66 -7.48
C LEU A 30 9.18 7.85 -7.38
N GLY A 31 10.24 7.75 -6.57
CA GLY A 31 11.22 8.83 -6.39
C GLY A 31 10.71 10.08 -5.67
N GLY A 32 9.52 10.02 -5.04
CA GLY A 32 8.90 11.13 -4.31
C GLY A 32 9.34 11.27 -2.86
N ASP A 33 8.93 12.38 -2.23
CA ASP A 33 9.09 12.63 -0.79
C ASP A 33 8.32 11.60 0.04
N ASP A 34 8.92 11.11 1.14
CA ASP A 34 8.29 10.18 2.09
C ASP A 34 7.04 10.74 2.74
N GLU A 35 6.94 12.06 2.81
CA GLU A 35 5.87 12.76 3.50
C GLU A 35 4.72 13.13 2.56
N VAL A 36 4.80 12.76 1.27
CA VAL A 36 3.80 13.09 0.23
C VAL A 36 2.39 12.58 0.55
N LEU A 37 2.27 11.50 1.34
CA LEU A 37 0.99 10.92 1.74
C LEU A 37 0.51 11.39 3.13
N ARG A 38 1.29 12.20 3.86
CA ARG A 38 0.89 12.69 5.20
C ARG A 38 -0.47 13.41 5.20
N PRO A 39 -0.80 14.26 4.21
CA PRO A 39 -2.11 14.92 4.19
C PRO A 39 -3.27 13.90 4.09
N LEU A 40 -3.10 12.84 3.29
CA LEU A 40 -4.10 11.78 3.17
C LEU A 40 -4.26 11.01 4.48
N TRP A 41 -3.16 10.70 5.17
CA TRP A 41 -3.21 10.08 6.50
C TRP A 41 -3.91 10.97 7.54
N ALA A 42 -3.64 12.28 7.51
CA ALA A 42 -4.29 13.24 8.41
C ALA A 42 -5.80 13.33 8.17
N ASN A 43 -6.25 13.22 6.91
CA ASN A 43 -7.67 13.24 6.56
C ASN A 43 -8.48 12.03 7.10
N LEU A 44 -7.81 10.95 7.54
CA LEU A 44 -8.47 9.79 8.13
C LEU A 44 -8.77 9.95 9.63
N ALA A 45 -8.13 10.92 10.28
CA ALA A 45 -8.34 11.20 11.71
C ALA A 45 -9.76 11.67 12.00
N ASP A 46 -10.19 11.52 13.26
CA ASP A 46 -11.50 12.02 13.68
C ASP A 46 -11.58 13.55 13.57
N GLY A 47 -12.71 14.05 13.07
CA GLY A 47 -12.95 15.49 12.87
C GLY A 47 -12.35 16.07 11.59
N ALA A 48 -11.63 15.29 10.78
CA ALA A 48 -11.22 15.70 9.45
C ALA A 48 -12.42 15.74 8.48
N ASP A 49 -12.41 16.71 7.56
CA ASP A 49 -13.44 16.82 6.53
C ASP A 49 -13.22 15.77 5.42
N ALA A 50 -14.11 14.79 5.34
CA ALA A 50 -14.05 13.76 4.30
C ALA A 50 -14.20 14.30 2.87
N GLY A 51 -14.80 15.49 2.70
CA GLY A 51 -14.90 16.17 1.41
C GLY A 51 -13.56 16.62 0.84
N GLU A 52 -12.53 16.83 1.67
CA GLU A 52 -11.20 17.24 1.21
C GLU A 52 -10.39 16.09 0.58
N TRP A 53 -10.80 14.84 0.82
CA TRP A 53 -10.05 13.65 0.38
C TRP A 53 -9.69 13.68 -1.11
N GLY A 54 -10.67 13.96 -1.99
CA GLY A 54 -10.45 13.97 -3.43
C GLY A 54 -9.41 15.02 -3.87
N ALA A 55 -9.49 16.22 -3.30
CA ALA A 55 -8.54 17.29 -3.59
C ALA A 55 -7.13 16.98 -3.09
N LEU A 56 -7.01 16.36 -1.91
CA LEU A 56 -5.73 15.88 -1.38
C LEU A 56 -5.13 14.78 -2.27
N LEU A 57 -5.97 13.86 -2.75
CA LEU A 57 -5.56 12.76 -3.61
C LEU A 57 -5.07 13.27 -4.98
N ASP A 58 -5.78 14.22 -5.58
CA ASP A 58 -5.37 14.82 -6.86
C ASP A 58 -4.04 15.57 -6.74
N LYS A 59 -3.82 16.27 -5.63
CA LYS A 59 -2.52 16.88 -5.32
C LYS A 59 -1.41 15.84 -5.23
N THR A 60 -1.63 14.73 -4.53
CA THR A 60 -0.67 13.63 -4.42
C THR A 60 -0.37 13.00 -5.78
N ARG A 61 -1.40 12.77 -6.62
CA ARG A 61 -1.23 12.23 -8.00
C ARG A 61 -0.37 13.13 -8.86
N ALA A 62 -0.59 14.44 -8.79
CA ALA A 62 0.21 15.44 -9.51
C ALA A 62 1.67 15.44 -9.02
N GLN A 63 1.90 15.40 -7.71
CA GLN A 63 3.25 15.38 -7.14
C GLN A 63 4.05 14.12 -7.50
N LEU A 64 3.37 12.98 -7.66
CA LEU A 64 4.00 11.70 -7.99
C LEU A 64 3.98 11.41 -9.51
N GLY A 65 3.56 12.36 -10.34
CA GLY A 65 3.61 12.26 -11.80
C GLY A 65 2.79 11.11 -12.37
N VAL A 66 1.63 10.78 -11.78
CA VAL A 66 0.82 9.64 -12.24
C VAL A 66 0.24 9.86 -13.64
N ALA A 67 -0.10 11.11 -13.98
CA ALA A 67 -0.66 11.46 -15.28
C ALA A 67 0.36 11.33 -16.43
N ASP A 68 1.64 11.63 -16.16
CA ASP A 68 2.68 11.73 -17.18
C ASP A 68 3.18 10.36 -17.69
N VAL A 69 2.83 9.27 -16.99
CA VAL A 69 3.37 7.93 -17.26
C VAL A 69 2.47 7.08 -18.12
N MET A 70 1.15 7.35 -18.14
CA MET A 70 0.23 6.62 -19.01
C MET A 70 0.49 6.89 -20.50
N ASP A 71 1.26 7.93 -20.81
CA ASP A 71 1.60 8.38 -22.17
C ASP A 71 3.06 8.06 -22.58
N ALA A 72 3.89 7.49 -21.68
CA ALA A 72 5.30 7.22 -21.96
C ALA A 72 5.51 5.77 -22.44
N GLU A 73 6.20 5.60 -23.59
CA GLU A 73 6.56 4.29 -24.18
C GLU A 73 7.79 3.62 -23.53
N ASP A 74 8.35 4.21 -22.47
CA ASP A 74 9.49 3.63 -21.76
C ASP A 74 9.07 2.40 -20.94
N ILE A 75 9.92 1.38 -20.94
CA ILE A 75 9.77 0.20 -20.08
C ILE A 75 10.05 0.66 -18.64
N GLU A 76 9.03 1.20 -17.97
CA GLU A 76 9.11 1.46 -16.53
C GLU A 76 9.33 0.15 -15.78
N ASP A 77 10.09 0.23 -14.68
CA ASP A 77 10.22 -0.85 -13.72
C ASP A 77 8.81 -1.35 -13.33
N GLU A 78 8.55 -2.64 -13.55
CA GLU A 78 7.23 -3.25 -13.34
C GLU A 78 6.70 -2.98 -11.93
N ALA A 79 7.58 -2.91 -10.92
CA ALA A 79 7.20 -2.58 -9.56
C ALA A 79 6.71 -1.12 -9.46
N ALA A 80 7.39 -0.16 -10.09
CA ALA A 80 6.94 1.24 -10.10
C ALA A 80 5.57 1.40 -10.79
N LEU A 81 5.35 0.70 -11.91
CA LEU A 81 4.07 0.71 -12.62
C LEU A 81 2.91 0.18 -11.76
N LEU A 82 3.15 -0.85 -10.95
CA LEU A 82 2.15 -1.34 -9.98
C LEU A 82 1.78 -0.27 -8.96
N VAL A 83 2.75 0.47 -8.42
CA VAL A 83 2.50 1.54 -7.43
C VAL A 83 1.73 2.70 -8.05
N ARG A 84 2.04 3.09 -9.29
CA ARG A 84 1.27 4.11 -10.02
C ARG A 84 -0.18 3.68 -10.22
N ARG A 85 -0.42 2.42 -10.58
CA ARG A 85 -1.77 1.86 -10.71
C ARG A 85 -2.54 1.86 -9.38
N MET A 86 -1.86 1.55 -8.26
CA MET A 86 -2.45 1.66 -6.92
C MET A 86 -2.93 3.08 -6.63
N LEU A 87 -2.09 4.10 -6.92
CA LEU A 87 -2.44 5.50 -6.70
C LEU A 87 -3.49 6.03 -7.70
N ALA A 88 -3.44 5.60 -8.95
CA ALA A 88 -4.44 5.94 -9.96
C ALA A 88 -5.83 5.41 -9.57
N ALA A 89 -5.90 4.16 -9.08
CA ALA A 89 -7.13 3.50 -8.68
C ALA A 89 -7.72 3.99 -7.34
N ALA A 90 -7.02 4.85 -6.60
CA ALA A 90 -7.54 5.39 -5.34
C ALA A 90 -8.86 6.13 -5.56
N PRO A 91 -9.91 5.87 -4.76
CA PRO A 91 -11.23 6.41 -5.04
C PRO A 91 -11.26 7.90 -4.73
N GLY A 92 -11.93 8.70 -5.58
CA GLY A 92 -12.08 10.15 -5.35
C GLY A 92 -12.99 10.49 -4.16
N VAL A 93 -13.81 9.53 -3.73
CA VAL A 93 -14.68 9.60 -2.56
C VAL A 93 -14.36 8.41 -1.65
N ARG A 94 -14.32 8.63 -0.34
CA ARG A 94 -14.07 7.57 0.64
C ARG A 94 -15.34 6.76 0.88
N SER A 95 -15.92 6.11 -0.13
CA SER A 95 -17.06 5.21 0.10
C SER A 95 -16.59 3.80 0.45
N ALA A 96 -17.30 3.11 1.36
CA ALA A 96 -16.94 1.74 1.75
C ALA A 96 -16.87 0.74 0.56
N ALA A 97 -17.69 0.93 -0.47
CA ALA A 97 -17.71 0.06 -1.65
C ALA A 97 -16.44 0.25 -2.51
N GLU A 98 -16.12 1.49 -2.85
CA GLU A 98 -14.94 1.79 -3.68
C GLU A 98 -13.64 1.55 -2.90
N ALA A 99 -13.63 1.91 -1.60
CA ALA A 99 -12.49 1.65 -0.73
C ALA A 99 -12.18 0.16 -0.60
N ARG A 100 -13.19 -0.73 -0.65
CA ARG A 100 -12.95 -2.18 -0.60
C ARG A 100 -12.24 -2.69 -1.84
N VAL A 101 -12.68 -2.27 -3.02
CA VAL A 101 -12.03 -2.64 -4.29
C VAL A 101 -10.59 -2.12 -4.31
N TRP A 102 -10.39 -0.88 -3.88
CA TRP A 102 -9.06 -0.28 -3.82
C TRP A 102 -8.14 -0.95 -2.80
N ALA A 103 -8.62 -1.24 -1.59
CA ALA A 103 -7.84 -1.91 -0.55
C ALA A 103 -7.41 -3.33 -0.98
N ASP A 104 -8.31 -4.09 -1.61
CA ASP A 104 -8.00 -5.42 -2.14
C ASP A 104 -6.94 -5.35 -3.24
N GLY A 105 -7.10 -4.45 -4.21
CA GLY A 105 -6.12 -4.22 -5.27
C GLY A 105 -4.75 -3.77 -4.73
N CYS A 106 -4.73 -2.86 -3.76
CA CYS A 106 -3.51 -2.39 -3.11
C CYS A 106 -2.79 -3.50 -2.32
N SER A 107 -3.55 -4.38 -1.65
CA SER A 107 -3.00 -5.52 -0.93
C SER A 107 -2.26 -6.47 -1.87
N VAL A 108 -2.90 -6.83 -2.99
CA VAL A 108 -2.31 -7.71 -4.02
C VAL A 108 -1.10 -7.04 -4.67
N ALA A 109 -1.24 -5.80 -5.12
CA ALA A 109 -0.17 -5.07 -5.81
C ALA A 109 1.06 -4.89 -4.91
N SER A 110 0.87 -4.56 -3.63
CA SER A 110 2.00 -4.40 -2.71
C SER A 110 2.74 -5.73 -2.47
N LEU A 111 2.03 -6.86 -2.33
CA LEU A 111 2.67 -8.18 -2.22
C LEU A 111 3.44 -8.53 -3.50
N GLN A 112 2.90 -8.22 -4.68
CA GLN A 112 3.57 -8.42 -5.96
C GLN A 112 4.82 -7.55 -6.10
N VAL A 113 4.76 -6.28 -5.70
CA VAL A 113 5.93 -5.38 -5.63
C VAL A 113 7.03 -5.97 -4.74
N HIS A 114 6.67 -6.45 -3.55
CA HIS A 114 7.64 -7.05 -2.64
C HIS A 114 8.23 -8.34 -3.22
N ARG A 115 7.45 -9.14 -3.96
CA ARG A 115 7.93 -10.34 -4.67
C ARG A 115 8.94 -9.99 -5.78
N LEU A 116 8.66 -8.97 -6.59
CA LEU A 116 9.57 -8.52 -7.67
C LEU A 116 10.92 -8.00 -7.14
N LEU A 117 10.90 -7.42 -5.95
CA LEU A 117 12.08 -6.79 -5.34
C LEU A 117 12.89 -7.74 -4.46
N ASP A 118 12.28 -8.84 -3.99
CA ASP A 118 12.95 -9.79 -3.11
C ASP A 118 14.09 -10.51 -3.85
N PRO A 119 15.32 -10.51 -3.33
CA PRO A 119 16.41 -11.27 -3.91
C PRO A 119 16.32 -12.79 -3.64
N ALA A 120 15.51 -13.22 -2.67
CA ALA A 120 15.35 -14.63 -2.35
C ALA A 120 14.35 -15.31 -3.30
N GLU A 121 14.54 -16.61 -3.54
CA GLU A 121 13.54 -17.41 -4.23
C GLU A 121 12.24 -17.44 -3.42
N ASP A 122 11.15 -17.41 -4.17
CA ASP A 122 9.81 -17.37 -3.60
C ASP A 122 9.02 -18.59 -4.08
N GLY A 123 8.27 -19.21 -3.16
CA GLY A 123 7.50 -20.42 -3.46
C GLY A 123 6.45 -20.22 -4.56
N ALA A 124 6.05 -21.32 -5.20
CA ALA A 124 5.14 -21.33 -6.36
C ALA A 124 3.72 -20.80 -6.10
N ASP A 125 3.31 -20.69 -4.83
CA ASP A 125 1.98 -20.21 -4.46
C ASP A 125 1.72 -18.78 -4.93
N SER A 126 0.48 -18.53 -5.38
CA SER A 126 0.05 -17.20 -5.81
C SER A 126 -0.06 -16.22 -4.63
N VAL A 127 -0.05 -14.92 -4.94
CA VAL A 127 -0.32 -13.86 -3.95
C VAL A 127 -1.68 -14.10 -3.28
N ASP A 128 -2.72 -14.44 -4.03
CA ASP A 128 -4.06 -14.72 -3.48
C ASP A 128 -4.06 -15.90 -2.50
N SER A 129 -3.31 -16.95 -2.81
CA SER A 129 -3.16 -18.11 -1.92
C SER A 129 -2.60 -17.71 -0.55
N ARG A 130 -1.60 -16.81 -0.56
CA ARG A 130 -0.94 -16.30 0.65
C ARG A 130 -1.84 -15.40 1.46
N ARG A 131 -2.59 -14.52 0.79
CA ARG A 131 -3.60 -13.67 1.42
C ARG A 131 -4.69 -14.50 2.10
N ALA A 132 -5.03 -15.66 1.54
CA ALA A 132 -5.95 -16.64 2.11
C ALA A 132 -5.33 -17.54 3.21
N GLY A 133 -4.03 -17.38 3.52
CA GLY A 133 -3.36 -18.04 4.64
C GLY A 133 -2.35 -19.14 4.27
N ARG A 134 -2.14 -19.44 2.98
CA ARG A 134 -1.06 -20.36 2.55
C ARG A 134 0.28 -19.63 2.51
N THR A 135 0.97 -19.58 3.65
CA THR A 135 2.19 -18.78 3.83
C THR A 135 3.49 -19.59 3.73
N GLU A 136 3.42 -20.88 3.41
CA GLU A 136 4.62 -21.71 3.28
C GLU A 136 5.50 -21.25 2.11
N GLY A 137 6.83 -21.26 2.32
CA GLY A 137 7.80 -20.94 1.27
C GLY A 137 7.80 -19.48 0.80
N MET A 138 7.16 -18.56 1.54
CA MET A 138 7.22 -17.13 1.23
C MET A 138 8.64 -16.59 1.43
N SER A 139 9.12 -15.82 0.46
CA SER A 139 10.35 -15.07 0.57
C SER A 139 10.25 -14.00 1.68
N PRO A 140 11.37 -13.60 2.33
CA PRO A 140 11.34 -12.78 3.53
C PRO A 140 10.63 -11.42 3.38
N LEU A 141 10.79 -10.76 2.23
CA LEU A 141 10.20 -9.45 1.96
C LEU A 141 8.68 -9.56 1.81
N VAL A 142 8.19 -10.61 1.13
CA VAL A 142 6.76 -10.87 0.96
C VAL A 142 6.12 -11.29 2.29
N ALA A 143 6.78 -12.16 3.05
CA ALA A 143 6.30 -12.57 4.37
C ALA A 143 6.20 -11.40 5.35
N ALA A 144 7.18 -10.48 5.32
CA ALA A 144 7.14 -9.27 6.13
C ALA A 144 6.01 -8.33 5.69
N GLU A 145 5.77 -8.17 4.40
CA GLU A 145 4.68 -7.34 3.89
C GLU A 145 3.31 -7.88 4.27
N LEU A 146 3.07 -9.19 4.11
CA LEU A 146 1.81 -9.81 4.53
C LEU A 146 1.53 -9.57 6.02
N ARG A 147 2.55 -9.74 6.88
CA ARG A 147 2.41 -9.45 8.31
C ARG A 147 2.05 -7.99 8.57
N ARG A 148 2.66 -7.03 7.86
CA ARG A 148 2.33 -5.60 8.03
C ARG A 148 0.90 -5.28 7.61
N GLN A 149 0.42 -5.85 6.52
CA GLN A 149 -0.97 -5.67 6.07
C GLN A 149 -1.96 -6.19 7.11
N ILE A 150 -1.71 -7.39 7.65
CA ILE A 150 -2.51 -7.98 8.73
C ILE A 150 -2.49 -7.08 9.97
N THR A 151 -1.30 -6.70 10.45
CA THR A 151 -1.15 -5.86 11.65
C THR A 151 -1.86 -4.51 11.49
N VAL A 152 -1.79 -3.87 10.32
CA VAL A 152 -2.51 -2.59 10.08
C VAL A 152 -4.02 -2.78 10.24
N LEU A 153 -4.59 -3.82 9.63
CA LEU A 153 -6.03 -4.08 9.73
C LEU A 153 -6.46 -4.49 11.14
N GLU A 154 -5.66 -5.28 11.85
CA GLU A 154 -5.91 -5.65 13.25
C GLU A 154 -5.92 -4.40 14.15
N LEU A 155 -4.93 -3.51 14.00
CA LEU A 155 -4.87 -2.25 14.76
C LEU A 155 -6.10 -1.36 14.53
N LEU A 156 -6.60 -1.33 13.30
CA LEU A 156 -7.76 -0.51 12.92
C LEU A 156 -9.07 -1.16 13.38
N ALA A 157 -9.18 -2.49 13.31
CA ALA A 157 -10.33 -3.22 13.82
C ALA A 157 -10.46 -3.11 15.35
N GLU A 158 -9.34 -3.18 16.08
CA GLU A 158 -9.33 -3.13 17.54
C GLU A 158 -9.49 -1.72 18.12
N HIS A 159 -9.04 -0.70 17.40
CA HIS A 159 -8.91 0.66 17.95
C HIS A 159 -9.57 1.76 17.11
N GLY A 160 -10.18 1.43 15.97
CA GLY A 160 -10.78 2.41 15.05
C GLY A 160 -9.78 3.51 14.67
N SER A 161 -10.21 4.77 14.76
CA SER A 161 -9.36 5.95 14.55
C SER A 161 -8.15 6.02 15.49
N GLY A 162 -8.26 5.48 16.71
CA GLY A 162 -7.15 5.39 17.67
C GLY A 162 -6.00 4.49 17.19
N GLY A 163 -6.26 3.59 16.23
CA GLY A 163 -5.26 2.72 15.60
C GLY A 163 -4.43 3.40 14.51
N LEU A 164 -4.88 4.53 13.96
CA LEU A 164 -4.26 5.18 12.78
C LEU A 164 -2.79 5.54 12.98
N ARG A 165 -2.44 6.06 14.17
CA ARG A 165 -1.04 6.42 14.46
C ARG A 165 -0.13 5.20 14.40
N ARG A 166 -0.55 4.07 14.99
CA ARG A 166 0.23 2.83 14.96
C ARG A 166 0.28 2.23 13.55
N ALA A 167 -0.80 2.32 12.78
CA ALA A 167 -0.83 1.90 11.39
C ALA A 167 0.17 2.71 10.52
N LEU A 168 0.26 4.02 10.76
CA LEU A 168 1.25 4.89 10.10
C LEU A 168 2.69 4.56 10.53
N GLU A 169 2.92 4.22 11.81
CA GLU A 169 4.23 3.76 12.30
C GLU A 169 4.67 2.46 11.58
N VAL A 170 3.78 1.47 11.46
CA VAL A 170 4.03 0.22 10.70
C VAL A 170 4.33 0.51 9.23
N SER A 171 3.59 1.44 8.62
CA SER A 171 3.79 1.84 7.23
C SER A 171 5.12 2.57 7.02
N THR A 172 5.50 3.44 7.95
CA THR A 172 6.79 4.16 7.93
C THR A 172 7.96 3.20 8.04
N GLU A 173 7.89 2.20 8.92
CA GLU A 173 8.93 1.18 9.03
C GLU A 173 9.02 0.32 7.77
N GLY A 174 7.89 -0.10 7.20
CA GLY A 174 7.87 -0.81 5.92
C GLY A 174 8.47 0.00 4.77
N ARG A 175 8.17 1.31 4.70
CA ARG A 175 8.72 2.24 3.71
C ARG A 175 10.25 2.33 3.80
N ARG A 176 10.80 2.40 5.02
CA ARG A 176 12.25 2.39 5.26
C ARG A 176 12.92 1.11 4.77
N VAL A 177 12.30 -0.05 5.03
CA VAL A 177 12.77 -1.34 4.54
C VAL A 177 12.79 -1.37 3.00
N LEU A 178 11.69 -0.97 2.35
CA LEU A 178 11.61 -1.02 0.89
C LEU A 178 12.62 -0.08 0.23
N ARG A 179 12.81 1.12 0.78
CA ARG A 179 13.88 2.04 0.35
C ARG A 179 15.27 1.39 0.44
N ALA A 180 15.57 0.71 1.54
CA ALA A 180 16.85 0.04 1.70
C ALA A 180 17.05 -1.07 0.65
N VAL A 181 15.99 -1.80 0.28
CA VAL A 181 16.01 -2.81 -0.79
C VAL A 181 16.27 -2.15 -2.15
N VAL A 182 15.50 -1.12 -2.52
CA VAL A 182 15.68 -0.39 -3.79
C VAL A 182 17.09 0.19 -3.90
N SER A 183 17.57 0.84 -2.84
CA SER A 183 18.92 1.41 -2.79
C SER A 183 20.01 0.34 -2.95
N ARG A 184 19.82 -0.86 -2.38
CA ARG A 184 20.76 -1.98 -2.54
C ARG A 184 20.78 -2.50 -3.97
N ARG A 185 19.61 -2.68 -4.60
CA ARG A 185 19.49 -3.13 -5.99
C ARG A 185 20.15 -2.15 -6.96
N ALA A 186 19.93 -0.85 -6.79
CA ALA A 186 20.56 0.19 -7.60
C ALA A 186 22.10 0.22 -7.51
N ARG A 187 22.69 -0.28 -6.42
CA ARG A 187 24.15 -0.44 -6.30
C ARG A 187 24.70 -1.74 -6.91
N GLN A 188 23.82 -2.68 -7.24
CA GLN A 188 24.16 -4.00 -7.77
C GLN A 188 23.86 -4.13 -9.27
N ALA A 189 23.05 -3.22 -9.82
CA ALA A 189 22.82 -3.03 -11.26
C ALA A 189 23.97 -2.23 -11.89
#